data_AF-A0A9D6DA35-F1
#
_entry.id   AF-A0A9D6DA35-F1
#
_cell.length_a   1.000
_cell.length_b   1.000
_cell.length_c   1.000
_cell.angle_alpha   90.00
_cell.angle_beta   90.00
_cell.angle_gamma   90.00
#
_symmetry.space_group_name_H-M   'P 1'
#
loop_
_entity.id
_entity.type
_entity.pdbx_description
1 polymer ?
#
loop_
_entity_poly.entity_id
_entity_poly.type
_entity_poly.pdbx_seq_one_letter_code
_entity_poly.pdbx_strand_id
1 'polypeptide(L)'
;MPRAKRIPSSYTTPDFSRRPRHREPYDRVLIVCEGTTEKIYFDGLVFSLGLSSANIRISPSNKGTDPIQVVRYGIALAKEAHREGDAFQRLYCVFDLDRPHQDALELAGKTKLPKTTLHLATSNPCFEIWLRLHFGYTDKSFSAVGNKTACQSVGDDLIAFAPHYNKGNAGLFGLFAHLVQDAVANSRKLESVNRQTGSTNPSCSVHELVSYLMSLRKDT
;
A
#
# COMPACT_ATOMS: atom_id res chain seq x y z
N MET A 1 -45.56 -14.24 53.60
CA MET A 1 -44.11 -14.02 53.69
C MET A 1 -43.37 -15.32 53.37
N PRO A 2 -42.88 -15.54 52.13
CA PRO A 2 -41.92 -16.61 51.84
C PRO A 2 -40.50 -16.07 51.58
N ARG A 3 -39.52 -16.81 52.10
CA ARG A 3 -38.06 -16.59 52.04
C ARG A 3 -37.52 -16.39 50.62
N ALA A 4 -36.65 -15.40 50.44
CA ALA A 4 -35.79 -15.25 49.28
C ALA A 4 -34.78 -16.42 49.20
N LYS A 5 -34.74 -17.13 48.07
CA LYS A 5 -33.68 -18.09 47.74
C LYS A 5 -32.49 -17.33 47.14
N ARG A 6 -31.29 -17.49 47.73
CA ARG A 6 -30.01 -17.04 47.15
C ARG A 6 -29.71 -17.85 45.89
N ILE A 7 -29.46 -17.17 44.78
CA ILE A 7 -28.91 -17.75 43.54
C ILE A 7 -27.37 -17.64 43.63
N PRO A 8 -26.59 -18.72 43.44
CA PRO A 8 -25.14 -18.60 43.37
C PRO A 8 -24.73 -17.93 42.07
N SER A 9 -23.93 -16.86 42.18
CA SER A 9 -23.28 -16.22 41.04
C SER A 9 -22.13 -17.09 40.55
N SER A 10 -22.26 -17.67 39.37
CA SER A 10 -21.14 -18.22 38.62
C SER A 10 -21.21 -17.75 37.17
N TYR A 11 -21.11 -16.43 36.98
CA TYR A 11 -20.74 -15.87 35.69
C TYR A 11 -19.22 -15.96 35.57
N THR A 12 -18.72 -17.04 34.98
CA THR A 12 -17.35 -17.08 34.49
C THR A 12 -17.27 -16.12 33.31
N THR A 13 -16.56 -15.01 33.49
CA THR A 13 -16.24 -14.07 32.42
C THR A 13 -15.51 -14.82 31.30
N PRO A 14 -15.89 -14.67 30.02
CA PRO A 14 -15.14 -15.26 28.93
C PRO A 14 -13.71 -14.71 28.98
N ASP A 15 -12.73 -15.60 29.11
CA ASP A 15 -11.33 -15.25 28.95
C ASP A 15 -11.10 -14.90 27.48
N PHE A 16 -11.06 -13.59 27.19
CA PHE A 16 -10.67 -13.03 25.89
C PHE A 16 -9.16 -13.00 25.73
N SER A 17 -8.43 -13.96 26.29
CA SER A 17 -7.05 -14.20 25.91
C SER A 17 -7.02 -14.36 24.39
N ARG A 18 -6.37 -13.40 23.71
CA ARG A 18 -6.28 -13.37 22.24
C ARG A 18 -5.70 -14.72 21.82
N ARG A 19 -6.49 -15.53 21.12
CA ARG A 19 -5.97 -16.73 20.46
C ARG A 19 -4.70 -16.33 19.71
N PRO A 20 -3.59 -17.06 19.87
CA PRO A 20 -2.35 -16.74 19.18
C PRO A 20 -2.68 -16.63 17.69
N ARG A 21 -2.35 -15.48 17.09
CA ARG A 21 -2.61 -15.24 15.68
C ARG A 21 -1.81 -16.28 14.90
N HIS A 22 -2.51 -17.20 14.23
CA HIS A 22 -1.87 -18.11 13.29
C HIS A 22 -1.28 -17.26 12.17
N ARG A 23 0.04 -17.33 12.00
CA ARG A 23 0.77 -16.65 10.94
C ARG A 23 1.29 -17.68 9.96
N GLU A 24 1.25 -17.31 8.70
CA GLU A 24 1.93 -18.06 7.66
C GLU A 24 3.46 -17.90 7.82
N PRO A 25 4.27 -18.84 7.31
CA PRO A 25 5.71 -18.88 7.54
C PRO A 25 6.51 -17.77 6.82
N TYR A 26 5.84 -16.85 6.12
CA TYR A 26 6.47 -15.72 5.42
C TYR A 26 6.39 -14.40 6.20
N ASP A 27 7.14 -13.41 5.73
CA ASP A 27 7.30 -12.10 6.37
C ASP A 27 5.97 -11.41 6.75
N ARG A 28 5.98 -10.72 7.89
CA ARG A 28 4.95 -9.77 8.29
C ARG A 28 5.25 -8.40 7.70
N VAL A 29 4.31 -7.89 6.92
CA VAL A 29 4.47 -6.68 6.10
C VAL A 29 3.45 -5.62 6.53
N LEU A 30 3.93 -4.39 6.75
CA LEU A 30 3.09 -3.21 6.92
C LEU A 30 3.12 -2.38 5.65
N ILE A 31 1.96 -2.08 5.09
CA ILE A 31 1.79 -1.17 3.95
C ILE A 31 0.99 0.03 4.45
N VAL A 32 1.55 1.23 4.34
CA VAL A 32 0.86 2.48 4.69
C VAL A 32 0.61 3.27 3.41
N CYS A 33 -0.65 3.48 3.09
CA CYS A 33 -1.10 4.18 1.89
C CYS A 33 -1.46 5.62 2.20
N GLU A 34 -1.10 6.54 1.30
CA GLU A 34 -1.57 7.92 1.31
C GLU A 34 -3.10 8.00 1.19
N GLY A 35 -3.67 7.33 0.18
CA GLY A 35 -5.09 7.41 -0.15
C GLY A 35 -5.84 6.08 -0.11
N THR A 36 -7.12 6.17 -0.46
CA THR A 36 -8.07 5.04 -0.48
C THR A 36 -7.88 4.16 -1.72
N THR A 37 -7.50 4.72 -2.86
CA THR A 37 -7.35 3.98 -4.14
C THR A 37 -6.24 2.94 -4.02
N GLU A 38 -5.09 3.34 -3.47
CA GLU A 38 -3.93 2.51 -3.17
C GLU A 38 -4.34 1.38 -2.23
N LYS A 39 -5.02 1.73 -1.13
CA LYS A 39 -5.48 0.74 -0.15
C LYS A 39 -6.37 -0.30 -0.81
N ILE A 40 -7.38 0.12 -1.57
CA ILE A 40 -8.29 -0.80 -2.27
C ILE A 40 -7.52 -1.70 -3.25
N TYR A 41 -6.57 -1.12 -4.01
CA TYR A 41 -5.74 -1.88 -4.92
C TYR A 41 -4.93 -2.97 -4.18
N PHE A 42 -4.24 -2.61 -3.09
CA PHE A 42 -3.43 -3.58 -2.34
C PHE A 42 -4.27 -4.58 -1.56
N ASP A 43 -5.43 -4.20 -1.02
CA ASP A 43 -6.37 -5.15 -0.41
C ASP A 43 -6.79 -6.21 -1.43
N GLY A 44 -7.17 -5.78 -2.64
CA GLY A 44 -7.53 -6.67 -3.73
C GLY A 44 -6.37 -7.58 -4.19
N LEU A 45 -5.15 -7.02 -4.30
CA LEU A 45 -3.96 -7.78 -4.65
C LEU A 45 -3.66 -8.86 -3.60
N VAL A 46 -3.59 -8.48 -2.32
CA VAL A 46 -3.34 -9.40 -1.19
C VAL A 46 -4.39 -10.51 -1.15
N PHE A 47 -5.67 -10.16 -1.33
CA PHE A 47 -6.76 -11.13 -1.42
C PHE A 47 -6.57 -12.09 -2.60
N SER A 48 -6.27 -11.58 -3.80
CA SER A 48 -6.08 -12.41 -5.00
C SER A 48 -4.88 -13.36 -4.91
N LEU A 49 -3.87 -12.99 -4.12
CA LEU A 49 -2.68 -13.80 -3.88
C LEU A 49 -2.89 -14.83 -2.76
N GLY A 50 -4.00 -14.77 -2.02
CA GLY A 50 -4.26 -15.63 -0.88
C GLY A 50 -3.39 -15.33 0.34
N LEU A 51 -2.84 -14.12 0.43
CA LEU A 51 -1.97 -13.73 1.54
C LEU A 51 -2.77 -13.44 2.80
N SER A 52 -2.38 -14.07 3.90
CA SER A 52 -2.97 -13.89 5.23
C SER A 52 -2.90 -12.44 5.71
N SER A 53 -4.06 -11.92 6.15
CA SER A 53 -4.18 -10.62 6.83
C SER A 53 -3.53 -10.59 8.22
N ALA A 54 -3.14 -11.75 8.77
CA ALA A 54 -2.31 -11.81 9.97
C ALA A 54 -0.85 -11.40 9.69
N ASN A 55 -0.38 -11.65 8.46
CA ASN A 55 0.96 -11.31 7.99
C ASN A 55 0.98 -9.95 7.28
N ILE A 56 -0.01 -9.65 6.43
CA ILE A 56 -0.06 -8.40 5.66
C ILE A 56 -1.06 -7.42 6.28
N ARG A 57 -0.57 -6.32 6.84
CA ARG A 57 -1.39 -5.22 7.36
C ARG A 57 -1.32 -4.04 6.39
N ILE A 58 -2.47 -3.61 5.89
CA ILE A 58 -2.61 -2.41 5.06
C ILE A 58 -3.36 -1.34 5.87
N SER A 59 -2.80 -0.14 5.95
CA SER A 59 -3.40 0.99 6.67
C SER A 59 -3.45 2.23 5.79
N PRO A 60 -4.55 2.98 5.77
CA PRO A 60 -4.49 4.37 5.31
C PRO A 60 -3.70 5.22 6.31
N SER A 61 -3.15 6.34 5.86
CA SER A 61 -2.50 7.31 6.76
C SER A 61 -3.54 8.05 7.60
N ASN A 62 -3.55 7.79 8.92
CA ASN A 62 -4.47 8.44 9.85
C ASN A 62 -4.00 9.85 10.31
N LYS A 63 -2.84 10.32 9.85
CA LYS A 63 -2.22 11.58 10.29
C LYS A 63 -2.14 12.65 9.20
N GLY A 64 -2.84 12.45 8.09
CA GLY A 64 -2.83 13.31 6.91
C GLY A 64 -2.30 12.59 5.67
N THR A 65 -2.55 13.19 4.51
CA THR A 65 -2.18 12.63 3.20
C THR A 65 -0.86 13.17 2.67
N ASP A 66 -0.16 14.07 3.38
CA ASP A 66 1.16 14.50 2.92
C ASP A 66 2.17 13.33 3.05
N PRO A 67 3.03 13.05 2.04
CA PRO A 67 4.05 12.01 2.08
C PRO A 67 4.87 11.92 3.38
N ILE A 68 5.24 13.05 3.99
CA ILE A 68 5.99 13.04 5.26
C ILE A 68 5.17 12.41 6.39
N GLN A 69 3.85 12.61 6.40
CA GLN A 69 2.95 12.05 7.41
C GLN A 69 2.76 10.55 7.19
N VAL A 70 2.69 10.08 5.94
CA VAL A 70 2.66 8.66 5.59
C VAL A 70 3.89 7.95 6.18
N VAL A 71 5.09 8.50 5.93
CA VAL A 71 6.36 7.95 6.44
C VAL A 71 6.40 7.97 7.97
N ARG A 72 6.09 9.10 8.61
CA ARG A 72 6.05 9.21 10.08
C ARG A 72 5.07 8.24 10.72
N TYR A 73 3.91 8.06 10.11
CA TYR A 73 2.89 7.16 10.60
C TYR A 73 3.32 5.69 10.49
N GLY A 74 3.89 5.28 9.34
CA GLY A 74 4.46 3.94 9.16
C GLY A 74 5.57 3.64 10.17
N ILE A 75 6.50 4.58 10.38
CA ILE A 75 7.55 4.47 11.40
C ILE A 75 6.95 4.27 12.81
N ALA A 76 5.91 5.03 13.16
CA ALA A 76 5.26 4.92 14.46
C ALA A 76 4.60 3.55 14.66
N LEU A 77 3.86 3.06 13.65
CA LEU A 77 3.23 1.74 13.68
C LEU A 77 4.26 0.60 13.77
N ALA A 78 5.37 0.70 13.03
CA ALA A 78 6.42 -0.30 13.07
C ALA A 78 7.12 -0.36 14.45
N LYS A 79 7.41 0.81 15.04
CA LYS A 79 7.97 0.89 16.40
C LYS A 79 7.03 0.33 17.44
N GLU A 80 5.74 0.62 17.33
CA GLU A 80 4.74 0.08 18.26
C GLU A 80 4.68 -1.44 18.18
N ALA A 81 4.55 -1.98 16.97
CA ALA A 81 4.50 -3.41 16.76
C ALA A 81 5.77 -4.11 17.27
N HIS A 82 6.94 -3.48 17.12
CA HIS A 82 8.18 -3.98 17.71
C HIS A 82 8.13 -4.04 19.25
N ARG A 83 7.63 -2.98 19.92
CA ARG A 83 7.48 -2.95 21.39
C ARG A 83 6.53 -4.03 21.90
N GLU A 84 5.50 -4.34 21.14
CA GLU A 84 4.53 -5.40 21.44
C GLU A 84 5.05 -6.82 21.16
N GLY A 85 6.30 -6.97 20.71
CA GLY A 85 6.87 -8.26 20.31
C GLY A 85 6.33 -8.80 18.98
N ASP A 86 5.64 -7.96 18.22
CA ASP A 86 5.01 -8.26 16.93
C ASP A 86 5.62 -7.43 15.78
N ALA A 87 6.95 -7.40 15.70
CA ALA A 87 7.64 -6.58 14.71
C ALA A 87 7.28 -6.99 13.26
N PHE A 88 7.09 -6.00 12.40
CA PHE A 88 7.06 -6.19 10.95
C PHE A 88 8.47 -6.41 10.43
N GLN A 89 8.65 -7.31 9.46
CA GLN A 89 9.91 -7.47 8.74
C GLN A 89 10.08 -6.35 7.71
N ARG A 90 8.98 -5.88 7.11
CA ARG A 90 8.99 -4.79 6.13
C ARG A 90 7.91 -3.76 6.37
N LEU A 91 8.27 -2.50 6.14
CA LEU A 91 7.36 -1.37 6.07
C LEU A 91 7.45 -0.77 4.66
N TYR A 92 6.33 -0.68 3.97
CA TYR A 92 6.19 0.06 2.72
C TYR A 92 5.35 1.32 2.95
N CYS A 93 5.88 2.47 2.57
CA CYS A 93 5.12 3.71 2.50
C CYS A 93 4.78 4.00 1.04
N VAL A 94 3.48 4.08 0.72
CA VAL A 94 2.95 4.31 -0.63
C VAL A 94 2.38 5.71 -0.70
N PHE A 95 2.92 6.54 -1.58
CA PHE A 95 2.51 7.94 -1.74
C PHE A 95 2.93 8.52 -3.09
N ASP A 96 2.33 9.65 -3.43
CA ASP A 96 2.55 10.34 -4.70
C ASP A 96 3.65 11.42 -4.60
N LEU A 97 4.35 11.66 -5.71
CA LEU A 97 5.41 12.63 -5.88
C LEU A 97 4.97 13.78 -6.81
N ASP A 98 3.76 14.29 -6.58
CA ASP A 98 3.13 15.40 -7.32
C ASP A 98 3.92 16.73 -7.23
N ARG A 99 4.76 16.87 -6.21
CA ARG A 99 5.72 17.95 -5.97
C ARG A 99 7.00 17.39 -5.32
N PRO A 100 8.06 18.19 -5.15
CA PRO A 100 9.22 17.75 -4.38
C PRO A 100 8.84 17.49 -2.91
N HIS A 101 9.04 16.26 -2.44
CA HIS A 101 8.80 15.81 -1.06
C HIS A 101 10.11 15.32 -0.40
N GLN A 102 11.14 16.16 -0.48
CA GLN A 102 12.49 15.82 -0.06
C GLN A 102 12.57 15.43 1.42
N ASP A 103 11.75 16.02 2.28
CA ASP A 103 11.66 15.71 3.70
C ASP A 103 11.20 14.26 3.96
N ALA A 104 10.22 13.77 3.19
CA ALA A 104 9.73 12.39 3.28
C ALA A 104 10.80 11.41 2.81
N LEU A 105 11.47 11.71 1.70
CA LEU A 105 12.56 10.89 1.15
C LEU A 105 13.75 10.82 2.12
N GLU A 106 14.15 11.96 2.69
CA GLU A 106 15.23 12.01 3.67
C GLU A 106 14.88 11.30 4.97
N LEU A 107 13.67 11.50 5.49
CA LEU A 107 13.21 10.82 6.69
C LEU A 107 13.25 9.29 6.48
N ALA A 108 12.75 8.81 5.35
CA ALA A 108 12.78 7.40 4.99
C ALA A 108 14.22 6.86 4.92
N GLY A 109 15.12 7.56 4.22
CA GLY A 109 16.51 7.14 4.04
C GLY A 109 17.35 7.14 5.32
N LYS A 110 17.08 8.08 6.24
CA LYS A 110 17.82 8.21 7.52
C LYS A 110 17.25 7.32 8.63
N THR A 111 16.01 6.84 8.51
CA THR A 111 15.36 6.04 9.56
C THR A 111 15.90 4.61 9.60
N LYS A 112 16.35 4.17 10.78
CA LYS A 112 16.66 2.78 11.10
C LYS A 112 15.62 2.23 12.08
N LEU A 113 15.05 1.08 11.76
CA LEU A 113 14.06 0.40 12.59
C LEU A 113 14.58 -0.98 13.01
N PRO A 114 14.37 -1.40 14.27
CA PRO A 114 14.80 -2.71 14.73
C PRO A 114 13.93 -3.81 14.11
N LYS A 115 14.57 -4.76 13.41
CA LYS A 115 13.93 -5.89 12.71
C LYS A 115 12.99 -5.51 11.55
N THR A 116 12.95 -4.24 11.14
CA THR A 116 12.09 -3.75 10.05
C THR A 116 12.91 -3.01 9.01
N THR A 117 12.80 -3.39 7.74
CA THR A 117 13.32 -2.59 6.62
C THR A 117 12.23 -1.68 6.07
N LEU A 118 12.53 -0.38 5.96
CA LEU A 118 11.63 0.62 5.39
C LEU A 118 11.88 0.74 3.88
N HIS A 119 10.80 0.67 3.10
CA HIS A 119 10.76 0.81 1.66
C HIS A 119 9.77 1.90 1.25
N LEU A 120 10.01 2.54 0.11
CA LEU A 120 9.11 3.49 -0.51
C LEU A 120 8.54 2.88 -1.79
N ALA A 121 7.24 3.05 -2.02
CA ALA A 121 6.57 2.70 -3.26
C ALA A 121 5.88 3.96 -3.78
N THR A 122 6.56 4.70 -4.65
CA THR A 122 6.16 6.04 -5.06
C THR A 122 5.61 6.07 -6.48
N SER A 123 4.85 7.12 -6.78
CA SER A 123 4.31 7.35 -8.11
C SER A 123 4.31 8.85 -8.44
N ASN A 124 4.55 9.23 -9.69
CA ASN A 124 4.56 10.63 -10.15
C ASN A 124 3.83 10.71 -11.50
N PRO A 125 2.79 11.55 -11.65
CA PRO A 125 2.27 12.51 -10.66
C PRO A 125 1.33 11.91 -9.61
N CYS A 126 0.74 10.75 -9.87
CA CYS A 126 -0.22 10.14 -8.96
C CYS A 126 -0.37 8.64 -9.17
N PHE A 127 -0.97 7.95 -8.20
CA PHE A 127 -1.09 6.50 -8.20
C PHE A 127 -1.78 5.94 -9.46
N GLU A 128 -2.62 6.73 -10.13
CA GLU A 128 -3.21 6.33 -11.40
C GLU A 128 -2.18 6.02 -12.50
N ILE A 129 -0.92 6.46 -12.40
CA ILE A 129 0.12 6.04 -13.34
C ILE A 129 0.40 4.53 -13.23
N TRP A 130 0.39 3.99 -12.01
CA TRP A 130 0.54 2.55 -11.77
C TRP A 130 -0.64 1.78 -12.39
N LEU A 131 -1.86 2.29 -12.22
CA LEU A 131 -3.05 1.71 -12.83
C LEU A 131 -2.99 1.79 -14.36
N ARG A 132 -2.54 2.92 -14.91
CA ARG A 132 -2.37 3.10 -16.36
C ARG A 132 -1.39 2.11 -16.96
N LEU A 133 -0.30 1.80 -16.27
CA LEU A 133 0.72 0.86 -16.73
C LEU A 133 0.23 -0.60 -16.86
N HIS A 134 -0.93 -0.95 -16.30
CA HIS A 134 -1.57 -2.25 -16.56
C HIS A 134 -2.00 -2.41 -18.03
N PHE A 135 -2.43 -1.32 -18.67
CA PHE A 135 -2.94 -1.36 -20.04
C PHE A 135 -1.87 -1.09 -21.11
N GLY A 136 -0.60 -1.10 -20.71
CA GLY A 136 0.54 -0.94 -21.62
C GLY A 136 1.51 0.14 -21.17
N TYR A 137 2.74 0.03 -21.68
CA TYR A 137 3.81 0.97 -21.41
C TYR A 137 3.47 2.40 -21.84
N THR A 138 3.83 3.37 -21.00
CA THR A 138 3.81 4.79 -21.33
C THR A 138 4.92 5.51 -20.56
N ASP A 139 5.62 6.39 -21.24
CA ASP A 139 6.57 7.39 -20.70
C ASP A 139 6.12 8.83 -21.04
N LYS A 140 4.87 8.97 -21.50
CA LYS A 140 4.24 10.25 -21.79
C LYS A 140 4.29 11.14 -20.55
N SER A 141 4.92 12.30 -20.68
CA SER A 141 4.95 13.29 -19.60
C SER A 141 3.54 13.83 -19.32
N PHE A 142 3.15 13.87 -18.05
CA PHE A 142 1.85 14.40 -17.63
C PHE A 142 2.05 15.71 -16.89
N SER A 143 1.62 16.82 -17.49
CA SER A 143 1.68 18.15 -16.87
C SER A 143 0.27 18.70 -16.66
N ALA A 144 0.18 19.76 -15.85
CA ALA A 144 -1.04 20.54 -15.77
C ALA A 144 -1.25 21.27 -17.11
N VAL A 145 -2.45 21.16 -17.67
CA VAL A 145 -2.83 21.81 -18.94
C VAL A 145 -4.19 22.46 -18.77
N GLY A 146 -4.26 23.78 -18.96
CA GLY A 146 -5.46 24.57 -18.68
C GLY A 146 -5.90 24.41 -17.23
N ASN A 147 -7.15 23.97 -17.02
CA ASN A 147 -7.71 23.75 -15.68
C ASN A 147 -7.51 22.31 -15.15
N LYS A 148 -6.76 21.45 -15.86
CA LYS A 148 -6.51 20.07 -15.45
C LYS A 148 -5.16 19.94 -14.76
N THR A 149 -5.13 19.28 -13.61
CA THR A 149 -3.89 18.87 -12.95
C THR A 149 -3.22 17.73 -13.71
N ALA A 150 -1.92 17.50 -13.46
CA ALA A 150 -1.21 16.36 -14.02
C ALA A 150 -1.91 15.02 -13.69
N CYS A 151 -2.41 14.88 -12.46
CA CYS A 151 -3.15 13.70 -12.02
C CYS A 151 -4.47 13.50 -12.78
N GLN A 152 -5.20 14.59 -13.07
CA GLN A 152 -6.40 14.53 -13.90
C GLN A 152 -6.07 14.10 -15.33
N SER A 153 -4.95 14.57 -15.90
CA SER A 153 -4.48 14.14 -17.22
C SER A 153 -4.12 12.65 -17.27
N VAL A 154 -3.54 12.08 -16.20
CA VAL A 154 -3.33 10.63 -16.09
C VAL A 154 -4.67 9.89 -16.00
N GLY A 155 -5.62 10.41 -15.22
CA GLY A 155 -6.96 9.85 -15.11
C GLY A 155 -7.70 9.79 -16.44
N ASP A 156 -7.66 10.85 -17.23
CA ASP A 156 -8.25 10.89 -18.58
C ASP A 156 -7.62 9.84 -19.51
N ASP A 157 -6.29 9.69 -19.47
CA ASP A 157 -5.56 8.70 -20.24
C ASP A 157 -5.93 7.27 -19.81
N LEU A 158 -6.05 7.01 -18.50
CA LEU A 158 -6.49 5.74 -17.94
C LEU A 158 -7.91 5.38 -18.36
N ILE A 159 -8.86 6.32 -18.32
CA ILE A 159 -10.27 6.09 -18.65
C ILE A 159 -10.44 5.64 -20.11
N ALA A 160 -9.54 6.03 -21.02
CA ALA A 160 -9.55 5.55 -22.41
C ALA A 160 -9.35 4.02 -22.52
N PHE A 161 -8.68 3.40 -21.54
CA PHE A 161 -8.44 1.95 -21.48
C PHE A 161 -9.34 1.25 -20.47
N ALA A 162 -9.76 1.96 -19.41
CA ALA A 162 -10.65 1.47 -18.38
C ALA A 162 -11.87 2.40 -18.18
N PRO A 163 -12.87 2.37 -19.10
CA PRO A 163 -14.03 3.27 -19.03
C PRO A 163 -14.86 3.14 -17.75
N HIS A 164 -14.77 1.99 -17.07
CA HIS A 164 -15.48 1.71 -15.82
C HIS A 164 -14.65 2.01 -14.56
N TYR A 165 -13.45 2.58 -14.72
CA TYR A 165 -12.64 3.04 -13.59
C TYR A 165 -13.35 4.18 -12.85
N ASN A 166 -13.49 4.01 -11.54
CA ASN A 166 -13.95 5.05 -10.63
C ASN A 166 -13.18 4.95 -9.31
N LYS A 167 -12.71 6.08 -8.79
CA LYS A 167 -12.01 6.16 -7.51
C LYS A 167 -12.91 5.64 -6.39
N GLY A 168 -12.34 4.84 -5.49
CA GLY A 168 -13.06 4.35 -4.32
C GLY A 168 -13.99 3.16 -4.57
N ASN A 169 -14.07 2.61 -5.79
CA ASN A 169 -14.85 1.39 -6.04
C ASN A 169 -14.19 0.16 -5.40
N ALA A 170 -14.90 -0.58 -4.54
CA ALA A 170 -14.38 -1.81 -3.93
C ALA A 170 -13.99 -2.90 -4.95
N GLY A 171 -14.62 -2.91 -6.13
CA GLY A 171 -14.29 -3.81 -7.24
C GLY A 171 -13.10 -3.35 -8.11
N LEU A 172 -12.43 -2.24 -7.75
CA LEU A 172 -11.37 -1.62 -8.54
C LEU A 172 -10.31 -2.62 -9.00
N PHE A 173 -9.78 -3.44 -8.09
CA PHE A 173 -8.69 -4.37 -8.41
C PHE A 173 -9.08 -5.39 -9.50
N GLY A 174 -10.35 -5.77 -9.59
CA GLY A 174 -10.83 -6.72 -10.60
C GLY A 174 -10.57 -6.28 -12.04
N LEU A 175 -10.55 -4.96 -12.30
CA LEU A 175 -10.22 -4.39 -13.61
C LEU A 175 -8.75 -4.65 -14.01
N PHE A 176 -7.87 -4.77 -13.02
CA PHE A 176 -6.42 -4.80 -13.20
C PHE A 176 -5.80 -6.18 -12.96
N ALA A 177 -6.51 -7.07 -12.26
CA ALA A 177 -5.98 -8.33 -11.74
C ALA A 177 -5.27 -9.20 -12.78
N HIS A 178 -5.81 -9.26 -14.01
CA HIS A 178 -5.26 -10.08 -15.10
C HIS A 178 -4.03 -9.45 -15.79
N LEU A 179 -3.70 -8.20 -15.48
CA LEU A 179 -2.62 -7.41 -16.12
C LEU A 179 -1.51 -7.04 -15.13
N VAL A 180 -1.52 -7.57 -13.91
CA VAL A 180 -0.55 -7.20 -12.86
C VAL A 180 0.89 -7.47 -13.30
N GLN A 181 1.13 -8.57 -14.02
CA GLN A 181 2.47 -8.88 -14.56
C GLN A 181 2.91 -7.87 -15.63
N ASP A 182 1.99 -7.42 -16.49
CA ASP A 182 2.27 -6.40 -17.49
C ASP A 182 2.60 -5.06 -16.82
N ALA A 183 1.84 -4.66 -15.80
CA ALA A 183 2.11 -3.46 -15.02
C ALA A 183 3.51 -3.48 -14.38
N VAL A 184 3.91 -4.63 -13.81
CA VAL A 184 5.25 -4.83 -13.25
C VAL A 184 6.33 -4.66 -14.33
N ALA A 185 6.16 -5.28 -15.50
CA ALA A 185 7.11 -5.16 -16.60
C ALA A 185 7.20 -3.72 -17.13
N ASN A 186 6.05 -3.06 -17.30
CA ASN A 186 5.96 -1.69 -17.82
C ASN A 186 6.56 -0.67 -16.84
N SER A 187 6.32 -0.82 -15.54
CA SER A 187 6.88 0.06 -14.50
C SER A 187 8.40 -0.12 -14.35
N ARG A 188 8.92 -1.36 -14.42
CA ARG A 188 10.38 -1.59 -14.48
C ARG A 188 11.02 -0.94 -15.70
N LYS A 189 10.37 -1.06 -16.87
CA LYS A 189 10.84 -0.41 -18.09
C LYS A 189 10.85 1.12 -17.94
N LEU A 190 9.78 1.70 -17.38
CA LEU A 190 9.69 3.14 -17.12
C LEU A 190 10.82 3.60 -16.20
N GLU A 191 11.07 2.91 -15.10
CA GLU A 191 12.16 3.25 -14.18
C GLU A 191 13.55 3.18 -14.85
N SER A 192 13.78 2.16 -15.68
CA SER A 192 15.03 2.04 -16.45
C SER A 192 15.24 3.21 -17.42
N VAL A 193 14.17 3.61 -18.13
CA VAL A 193 14.20 4.78 -19.04
C VAL A 193 14.43 6.08 -18.26
N ASN A 194 13.77 6.25 -17.12
CA ASN A 194 13.95 7.42 -16.25
C ASN A 194 15.38 7.53 -15.73
N ARG A 195 16.02 6.41 -15.36
CA ARG A 195 17.43 6.39 -14.95
C ARG A 195 18.38 6.80 -16.07
N GLN A 196 18.08 6.42 -17.31
CA GLN A 196 18.90 6.76 -18.48
C GLN A 196 18.72 8.22 -18.92
N THR A 197 17.49 8.74 -18.84
CA THR A 197 17.12 10.06 -19.36
C THR A 197 17.15 11.17 -18.31
N GLY A 198 17.12 10.83 -17.02
CA GLY A 198 16.90 11.77 -15.94
C GLY A 198 15.45 12.24 -15.78
N SER A 199 14.51 11.66 -16.53
CA SER A 199 13.08 12.00 -16.39
C SER A 199 12.54 11.56 -15.04
N THR A 200 11.71 12.41 -14.43
CA THR A 200 11.01 12.12 -13.18
C THR A 200 9.50 11.98 -13.37
N ASN A 201 8.98 12.34 -14.55
CA ASN A 201 7.54 12.40 -14.84
C ASN A 201 7.23 11.83 -16.25
N PRO A 202 6.55 10.66 -16.33
CA PRO A 202 6.02 9.90 -15.20
C PRO A 202 7.12 9.07 -14.52
N SER A 203 6.94 8.72 -13.24
CA SER A 203 7.77 7.71 -12.57
C SER A 203 6.92 6.84 -11.65
N CYS A 204 7.34 5.60 -11.41
CA CYS A 204 6.60 4.66 -10.59
C CYS A 204 7.49 3.52 -10.09
N SER A 205 7.61 3.36 -8.76
CA SER A 205 8.32 2.24 -8.12
C SER A 205 7.38 1.24 -7.43
N VAL A 206 6.06 1.38 -7.60
CA VAL A 206 5.04 0.49 -7.01
C VAL A 206 5.27 -0.99 -7.37
N HIS A 207 5.86 -1.26 -8.53
CA HIS A 207 6.19 -2.61 -8.97
C HIS A 207 7.13 -3.36 -8.01
N GLU A 208 7.96 -2.68 -7.21
CA GLU A 208 8.83 -3.32 -6.23
C GLU A 208 8.02 -3.99 -5.11
N LEU A 209 7.04 -3.26 -4.56
CA LEU A 209 6.11 -3.77 -3.55
C LEU A 209 5.28 -4.93 -4.12
N VAL A 210 4.72 -4.74 -5.31
CA VAL A 210 3.89 -5.78 -5.97
C VAL A 210 4.71 -7.04 -6.25
N SER A 211 5.93 -6.89 -6.77
CA SER A 211 6.82 -8.03 -7.05
C SER A 211 7.14 -8.82 -5.77
N TYR A 212 7.38 -8.10 -4.66
CA TYR A 212 7.65 -8.73 -3.37
C TYR A 212 6.42 -9.46 -2.81
N LEU A 213 5.23 -8.84 -2.84
CA LEU A 213 3.99 -9.54 -2.43
C LEU A 213 3.76 -10.81 -3.25
N MET A 214 4.03 -10.77 -4.56
CA MET A 214 3.93 -11.94 -5.43
C MET A 214 4.97 -13.02 -5.14
N SER A 215 6.15 -12.67 -4.59
CA SER A 215 7.16 -13.66 -4.21
C SER A 215 6.78 -14.41 -2.93
N LEU A 216 6.07 -13.77 -1.99
CA LEU A 216 5.61 -14.43 -0.75
C LEU A 216 4.73 -15.66 -1.02
N ARG A 217 4.00 -15.66 -2.15
CA ARG A 217 3.21 -16.82 -2.59
C ARG A 217 4.08 -18.00 -3.02
N LYS A 218 5.24 -17.74 -3.62
CA LYS A 218 6.11 -18.79 -4.18
C LYS A 218 6.90 -19.54 -3.11
N ASP A 219 7.03 -18.95 -1.94
CA ASP A 219 7.75 -19.50 -0.80
C ASP A 219 6.83 -20.29 0.17
N THR A 220 5.58 -20.57 -0.23
CA THR A 220 4.61 -21.42 0.48
C THR A 220 4.12 -22.55 -0.43
#